data_AF-A0A942D1A2-F1
#
_entry.id   AF-A0A942D1A2-F1
#
_cell.length_a   1.000
_cell.length_b   1.000
_cell.length_c   1.000
_cell.angle_alpha   90.00
_cell.angle_beta   90.00
_cell.angle_gamma   90.00
#
_symmetry.space_group_name_H-M   'P 1'
#
loop_
_entity.id
_entity.type
_entity.pdbx_description
1 polymer ?
#
loop_
_entity_poly.entity_id
_entity_poly.type
_entity_poly.pdbx_seq_one_letter_code
_entity_poly.pdbx_strand_id
1 'polypeptide(L)' 'MPSQTMPELMEQVDRIERQVELISQKLGIPYESGRGGAVPEEALQLARSGDRQGAIAKYRELTGAGLGEAAAAIEEALG' A
#
# COMPACT_ATOMS: atom_id res chain seq x y z
N MET A 1 4.76 -15.45 26.23
CA MET A 1 3.95 -14.41 25.56
C MET A 1 3.22 -15.09 24.41
N PRO A 2 1.92 -14.84 24.17
CA PRO A 2 1.25 -15.43 23.02
C PRO A 2 1.94 -14.90 21.75
N SER A 3 2.58 -15.80 21.00
CA SER A 3 3.17 -15.47 19.71
C SER A 3 2.03 -15.32 18.72
N GLN A 4 1.61 -14.09 18.45
CA GLN A 4 0.53 -13.82 17.51
C GLN A 4 0.92 -14.33 16.12
N THR A 5 0.01 -15.05 15.48
CA THR A 5 0.27 -15.63 14.17
C THR A 5 0.14 -14.56 13.08
N MET A 6 0.85 -14.73 11.96
CA MET A 6 0.79 -13.81 10.81
C MET A 6 -0.64 -13.48 10.34
N PRO A 7 -1.61 -14.42 10.27
CA PRO A 7 -2.99 -14.09 9.89
C PRO A 7 -3.71 -13.20 10.92
N GLU A 8 -3.47 -13.39 12.22
CA GLU A 8 -4.06 -12.55 13.27
C GLU A 8 -3.51 -11.12 13.23
N LEU A 9 -2.23 -10.96 12.91
CA LEU A 9 -1.61 -9.66 12.67
C LEU A 9 -2.27 -8.94 11.48
N MET A 10 -2.51 -9.64 10.37
CA MET A 10 -3.14 -9.04 9.19
C MET A 10 -4.58 -8.61 9.48
N GLU A 11 -5.35 -9.41 10.21
CA GLU A 11 -6.71 -9.03 10.62
C GLU A 11 -6.72 -7.80 11.54
N GLN A 12 -5.74 -7.72 12.45
CA GLN A 12 -5.58 -6.56 13.32
C GLN A 12 -5.22 -5.29 12.53
N VAL A 13 -4.34 -5.41 11.52
CA VAL A 13 -3.98 -4.29 10.65
C VAL A 13 -5.19 -3.80 9.86
N ASP A 14 -5.98 -4.69 9.27
CA ASP A 14 -7.20 -4.32 8.52
C ASP A 14 -8.21 -3.58 9.40
N ARG A 15 -8.37 -4.02 10.66
CA ARG A 15 -9.23 -3.34 11.63
C ARG A 15 -8.72 -1.93 11.97
N ILE A 16 -7.40 -1.77 12.08
CA ILE A 16 -6.77 -0.46 12.35
C ILE A 16 -6.99 0.47 11.15
N GLU A 17 -6.76 0.01 9.92
CA GLU A 17 -6.96 0.82 8.72
C GLU A 17 -8.40 1.36 8.62
N ARG A 18 -9.40 0.49 8.83
CA ARG A 18 -10.82 0.90 8.84
C ARG A 18 -11.10 1.97 9.90
N GLN A 19 -10.47 1.87 11.06
CA GLN A 19 -10.65 2.85 12.13
C GLN A 19 -9.99 4.19 11.79
N VAL A 20 -8.80 4.16 11.18
CA VAL A 20 -8.09 5.37 10.77
C VAL A 20 -8.81 6.10 9.64
N GLU A 21 -9.42 5.38 8.70
CA GLU A 21 -10.27 5.97 7.66
C GLU A 21 -11.43 6.78 8.27
N LEU A 22 -12.16 6.18 9.22
CA LEU A 22 -13.29 6.85 9.89
C LEU A 22 -12.86 8.09 10.69
N ILE A 23 -11.71 8.02 11.37
CA ILE A 23 -11.16 9.14 12.13
C ILE A 23 -10.78 10.28 11.19
N SER A 24 -10.11 9.95 10.08
CA SER A 24 -9.62 10.93 9.11
C SER A 24 -10.78 11.63 8.40
N GLN A 25 -11.81 10.89 8.01
CA GLN A 25 -13.06 11.47 7.48
C GLN A 25 -13.69 12.45 8.47
N LYS A 26 -13.75 12.09 9.77
CA LYS A 26 -14.32 12.95 10.81
C LYS A 26 -13.48 14.21 11.07
N LEU A 27 -12.16 14.12 10.90
CA LEU A 27 -11.24 15.24 11.06
C LEU A 27 -11.09 16.09 9.79
N GLY A 28 -11.70 15.68 8.66
CA GLY A 28 -11.53 16.36 7.38
C GLY A 28 -10.11 16.25 6.83
N ILE A 29 -9.34 15.27 7.29
CA ILE A 29 -7.97 15.02 6.82
C ILE A 29 -8.06 13.92 5.76
N PRO A 30 -7.52 14.12 4.55
CA PRO A 30 -7.43 13.05 3.57
C PRO A 30 -6.53 11.94 4.14
N TYR A 31 -7.10 10.76 4.35
CA TYR A 31 -6.34 9.56 4.64
C TYR A 31 -6.40 8.66 3.43
N GLU A 32 -5.27 8.60 2.74
CA GLU A 32 -5.06 7.63 1.69
C GLU A 32 -4.71 6.32 2.39
N SER A 33 -5.71 5.45 2.51
CA SER A 33 -5.49 4.07 2.96
C SER A 33 -4.36 3.46 2.13
N GLY A 34 -3.39 2.80 2.76
CA GLY A 34 -2.27 2.13 2.06
C GLY A 34 -2.72 1.08 1.04
N ARG A 35 -3.99 0.67 1.11
CA ARG A 35 -4.71 -0.13 0.11
C ARG A 35 -4.92 0.56 -1.25
N GLY A 36 -4.63 1.84 -1.38
CA GLY A 36 -4.76 2.62 -2.62
C GLY A 36 -4.03 3.97 -2.56
N GLY A 37 -3.03 4.09 -1.68
CA GLY A 37 -2.23 5.29 -1.54
C GLY A 37 -1.29 5.45 -2.72
N ALA A 38 -1.25 6.66 -3.27
CA ALA A 38 -0.44 7.04 -4.42
C ALA A 38 0.89 6.26 -4.49
N VAL A 39 1.15 5.63 -5.65
CA VAL A 39 2.41 4.92 -5.91
C VAL A 39 3.57 5.80 -5.46
N PRO A 40 4.44 5.31 -4.56
CA PRO A 40 5.58 6.10 -4.09
C PRO A 40 6.36 6.66 -5.27
N GLU A 41 6.75 7.94 -5.18
CA GLU A 41 7.34 8.67 -6.31
C GLU A 41 8.54 7.94 -6.93
N GLU A 42 9.33 7.25 -6.11
CA GLU A 42 10.46 6.40 -6.53
C GLU A 42 10.02 5.23 -7.42
N ALA A 43 8.97 4.51 -7.01
CA ALA A 43 8.40 3.41 -7.79
C ALA A 43 7.75 3.94 -9.09
N LEU A 44 7.11 5.11 -9.04
CA LEU A 44 6.48 5.74 -10.19
C LEU A 44 7.51 6.21 -11.23
N GLN A 45 8.66 6.73 -10.79
CA GLN A 45 9.76 7.12 -11.67
C GLN A 45 10.35 5.91 -12.42
N LEU A 46 10.53 4.78 -11.72
CA LEU A 46 10.96 3.52 -12.34
C LEU A 46 9.93 3.04 -13.37
N ALA A 47 8.65 3.09 -13.00
CA ALA A 47 7.55 2.69 -13.87
C ALA A 47 7.51 3.54 -15.15
N ARG A 48 7.59 4.87 -15.02
CA ARG A 48 7.61 5.82 -16.16
C ARG A 48 8.85 5.70 -17.04
N SER A 49 9.98 5.24 -16.47
CA SER A 49 11.21 4.98 -17.22
C SER A 49 11.19 3.64 -17.98
N GLY A 50 10.10 2.87 -17.88
CA GLY A 50 9.93 1.57 -18.51
C GLY A 50 10.42 0.39 -17.65
N ASP A 51 10.97 0.64 -16.46
CA ASP A 51 11.46 -0.40 -15.54
C ASP A 51 10.34 -0.91 -14.63
N ARG A 52 9.38 -1.62 -15.23
CA ARG A 52 8.17 -2.08 -14.54
C ARG A 52 8.47 -3.06 -13.40
N GLN A 53 9.49 -3.92 -13.57
CA GLN A 53 9.90 -4.88 -12.55
C GLN A 53 10.51 -4.20 -11.33
N GLY A 54 11.40 -3.21 -11.52
CA GLY A 54 11.97 -2.45 -10.41
C GLY A 54 10.95 -1.56 -9.73
N ALA A 55 9.99 -0.99 -10.47
CA ALA A 55 8.86 -0.27 -9.89
C ALA A 55 8.04 -1.13 -8.92
N ILE A 56 7.69 -2.36 -9.33
CA ILE A 56 6.96 -3.31 -8.48
C ILE A 56 7.80 -3.70 -7.27
N ALA A 57 9.10 -3.98 -7.46
CA ALA A 57 9.99 -4.30 -6.34
C ALA A 57 10.08 -3.15 -5.33
N LYS A 58 10.23 -1.91 -5.82
CA LYS A 58 10.33 -0.70 -5.00
C LYS A 58 9.03 -0.39 -4.28
N TYR A 59 7.89 -0.54 -4.94
CA TYR A 59 6.57 -0.41 -4.32
C TYR A 59 6.42 -1.37 -3.14
N ARG A 60 6.79 -2.65 -3.33
CA ARG A 60 6.73 -3.67 -2.27
C ARG A 60 7.67 -3.39 -1.10
N GLU A 61 8.87 -2.87 -1.38
CA GLU A 61 9.82 -2.47 -0.34
C GLU A 61 9.28 -1.34 0.52
N LEU A 62 8.66 -0.32 -0.11
CA LEU A 62 8.19 0.87 0.58
C LEU A 62 6.85 0.69 1.29
N THR A 63 5.97 -0.16 0.75
CA THR A 63 4.59 -0.34 1.25
C THR A 63 4.39 -1.65 2.02
N GLY A 64 5.29 -2.62 1.85
CA GLY A 64 5.09 -3.99 2.34
C GLY A 64 4.06 -4.80 1.53
N ALA A 65 3.58 -4.26 0.40
CA ALA A 65 2.56 -4.88 -0.43
C ALA A 65 2.96 -6.25 -0.99
N GLY A 66 1.96 -7.08 -1.23
CA GLY A 66 2.09 -8.32 -1.97
C GLY A 66 2.44 -8.07 -3.45
N LEU A 67 2.94 -9.10 -4.15
CA LEU A 67 3.33 -8.97 -5.57
C LEU A 67 2.14 -8.57 -6.47
N GLY A 68 0.96 -9.16 -6.24
CA GLY A 68 -0.24 -8.87 -7.04
C GLY A 68 -0.77 -7.45 -6.81
N GLU A 69 -0.79 -7.00 -5.56
CA GLU A 69 -1.19 -5.64 -5.20
C GLU A 69 -0.21 -4.59 -5.76
N ALA A 70 1.08 -4.84 -5.63
CA ALA A 70 2.11 -3.96 -6.18
C ALA A 70 2.07 -3.90 -7.71
N ALA A 71 1.82 -5.01 -8.40
CA ALA A 71 1.62 -5.01 -9.84
C ALA A 71 0.41 -4.14 -10.19
N ALA A 72 -0.76 -4.42 -9.61
CA ALA A 72 -1.99 -3.68 -9.88
C ALA A 72 -1.83 -2.16 -9.65
N ALA A 73 -1.19 -1.76 -8.55
CA ALA A 73 -0.94 -0.35 -8.24
C ALA A 73 -0.03 0.33 -9.27
N ILE A 74 1.04 -0.33 -9.73
CA ILE A 74 1.92 0.20 -10.77
C ILE A 74 1.22 0.24 -12.14
N GLU A 75 0.34 -0.71 -12.46
CA GLU A 75 -0.43 -0.69 -13.70
C GLU A 75 -1.46 0.43 -13.70
N GLU A 76 -2.18 0.62 -12.59
CA GLU A 76 -3.15 1.70 -12.41
C GLU A 76 -2.50 3.08 -12.51
N ALA A 77 -1.29 3.26 -11.94
CA ALA A 77 -0.59 4.54 -11.98
C ALA A 77 0.05 4.89 -13.34
N LEU A 78 0.09 3.95 -14.29
CA LEU A 78 0.59 4.14 -15.65
C LEU A 78 -0.54 4.28 -16.70
N GLY A 79 -1.78 3.94 -16.34
CA GLY A 79 -2.97 4.07 -17.18
C GLY A 79 -3.59 5.47 -17.09
#